data_AF-A0A937BSY3-F1
#
_entry.id   AF-A0A937BSY3-F1
#
_cell.length_a   1.000
_cell.length_b   1.000
_cell.length_c   1.000
_cell.angle_alpha   90.00
_cell.angle_beta   90.00
_cell.angle_gamma   90.00
#
_symmetry.space_group_name_H-M   'P 1'
#
loop_
_entity.id
_entity.type
_entity.pdbx_description
1 polymer ?
#
loop_
_entity_poly.entity_id
_entity_poly.type
_entity_poly.pdbx_seq_one_letter_code
_entity_poly.pdbx_strand_id
1 'polypeptide(L)'
;MEDLAEDTIAITNTISIYKESEIRNDTLLHLLCSPEVKSHGATLYQLGRMASRSGRLAVHDATIQQLKNSGGLRLIRKEKASKAIIEYYNRLVFINYLQKIEDDEIMEYRKLATDVFHPVIFNSIVVEEDNSIIAPAGNPALLTYDPKVLYKLAGLVSYVRNTRLGLANAETEMKTAALDLIVLIKKEYHIE
;
A
#
# COMPACT_ATOMS: atom_id res chain seq x y z
N MET A 1 -24.50 0.62 -6.47
CA MET A 1 -23.89 1.84 -7.04
C MET A 1 -23.18 2.62 -5.95
N GLU A 2 -23.80 2.75 -4.78
CA GLU A 2 -23.18 3.27 -3.56
C GLU A 2 -21.87 2.55 -3.23
N ASP A 3 -21.86 1.21 -3.15
CA ASP A 3 -20.63 0.41 -2.93
C ASP A 3 -19.49 0.79 -3.89
N LEU A 4 -19.75 0.81 -5.20
CA LEU A 4 -18.74 1.15 -6.21
C LEU A 4 -18.23 2.60 -6.06
N ALA A 5 -19.10 3.54 -5.66
CA ALA A 5 -18.70 4.92 -5.44
C ALA A 5 -17.79 5.06 -4.21
N GLU A 6 -18.16 4.42 -3.10
CA GLU A 6 -17.31 4.35 -1.90
C GLU A 6 -15.96 3.68 -2.18
N ASP A 7 -15.97 2.58 -2.94
CA ASP A 7 -14.77 1.88 -3.34
C ASP A 7 -13.84 2.81 -4.15
N THR A 8 -14.37 3.65 -5.06
CA THR A 8 -13.51 4.60 -5.79
C THR A 8 -12.81 5.63 -4.88
N ILE A 9 -13.45 6.02 -3.78
CA ILE A 9 -12.87 6.94 -2.78
C ILE A 9 -11.75 6.21 -2.04
N ALA A 10 -12.03 5.00 -1.53
CA ALA A 10 -11.05 4.18 -0.82
C ALA A 10 -9.82 3.90 -1.71
N ILE A 11 -10.04 3.48 -2.96
CA ILE A 11 -8.99 3.22 -3.95
C ILE A 11 -8.16 4.48 -4.24
N THR A 12 -8.80 5.65 -4.32
CA THR A 12 -8.05 6.91 -4.58
C THR A 12 -7.11 7.26 -3.43
N ASN A 13 -7.56 7.02 -2.19
CA ASN A 13 -6.77 7.27 -1.00
C ASN A 13 -5.57 6.31 -0.92
N THR A 14 -5.77 5.01 -1.16
CA THR A 14 -4.70 4.02 -1.12
C THR A 14 -3.66 4.20 -2.23
N ILE A 15 -4.09 4.53 -3.46
CA ILE A 15 -3.17 4.91 -4.55
C ILE A 15 -2.25 6.07 -4.12
N SER A 16 -2.82 7.09 -3.47
CA SER A 16 -2.05 8.26 -3.01
C SER A 16 -1.03 7.85 -1.94
N ILE A 17 -1.44 7.02 -0.97
CA ILE A 17 -0.56 6.50 0.08
C ILE A 17 0.62 5.73 -0.52
N TYR A 18 0.39 4.82 -1.48
CA TYR A 18 1.48 4.05 -2.09
C TYR A 18 2.43 4.93 -2.90
N LYS A 19 1.93 5.93 -3.62
CA LYS A 19 2.77 6.86 -4.39
C LYS A 19 3.69 7.69 -3.48
N GLU A 20 3.16 8.23 -2.40
CA GLU A 20 4.01 8.94 -1.43
C GLU A 20 5.03 8.00 -0.77
N SER A 21 4.61 6.77 -0.50
CA SER A 21 5.47 5.73 0.09
C SER A 21 6.61 5.34 -0.84
N GLU A 22 6.36 5.30 -2.14
CA GLU A 22 7.36 5.03 -3.17
C GLU A 22 8.47 6.10 -3.17
N ILE A 23 8.10 7.39 -3.15
CA ILE A 23 9.06 8.51 -3.06
C ILE A 23 9.90 8.44 -1.78
N ARG A 24 9.25 8.15 -0.63
CA ARG A 24 9.95 8.02 0.66
C ARG A 24 10.92 6.84 0.67
N ASN A 25 10.49 5.69 0.15
CA ASN A 25 11.32 4.48 0.09
C ASN A 25 12.49 4.65 -0.89
N ASP A 26 12.29 5.36 -2.00
CA ASP A 26 13.35 5.73 -2.94
C ASP A 26 14.43 6.58 -2.26
N THR A 27 13.99 7.61 -1.51
CA THR A 27 14.90 8.43 -0.70
C THR A 27 15.64 7.61 0.36
N LEU A 28 14.93 6.74 1.08
CA LEU A 28 15.53 5.87 2.10
C LEU A 28 16.58 4.94 1.50
N LEU A 29 16.28 4.30 0.37
CA LEU A 29 17.21 3.46 -0.37
C LEU A 29 18.50 4.22 -0.69
N HIS A 30 18.37 5.43 -1.25
CA HIS A 30 19.52 6.26 -1.60
C HIS A 30 20.35 6.66 -0.38
N LEU A 31 19.71 7.05 0.73
CA LEU A 31 20.42 7.44 1.96
C LEU A 31 21.14 6.27 2.64
N LEU A 32 20.54 5.08 2.66
CA LEU A 32 21.17 3.86 3.21
C LEU A 32 22.41 3.44 2.42
N CYS A 33 22.45 3.76 1.13
CA CYS A 33 23.57 3.45 0.23
C CYS A 33 24.60 4.59 0.10
N SER A 34 24.34 5.74 0.70
CA SER A 34 25.17 6.94 0.55
C SER A 34 26.47 6.85 1.38
N PRO A 35 27.61 7.36 0.88
CA PRO A 35 28.81 7.54 1.71
C PRO A 35 28.58 8.51 2.88
N GLU A 36 27.55 9.36 2.78
CA GLU A 36 27.19 10.36 3.80
C GLU A 36 26.11 9.86 4.78
N VAL A 37 25.82 8.55 4.82
CA VAL A 37 24.76 7.95 5.67
C VAL A 37 24.80 8.43 7.14
N LYS A 38 25.99 8.68 7.70
CA LYS A 38 26.19 9.17 9.07
C LYS A 38 25.62 10.58 9.31
N SER A 39 25.48 11.39 8.26
CA SER A 39 24.98 12.77 8.31
C SER A 39 23.46 12.86 8.25
N HIS A 40 22.78 11.73 8.02
CA HIS A 40 21.33 11.68 7.74
C HIS A 40 20.52 10.86 8.75
N GLY A 41 21.05 10.65 9.95
CA GLY A 41 20.43 9.89 11.03
C GLY A 41 18.97 10.26 11.25
N ALA A 42 18.64 11.53 11.47
CA ALA A 42 17.24 11.93 11.71
C ALA A 42 16.29 11.53 10.58
N THR A 43 16.67 11.80 9.33
CA THR A 43 15.91 11.42 8.15
C THR A 43 15.81 9.89 8.00
N LEU A 44 16.89 9.16 8.29
CA LEU A 44 16.91 7.69 8.24
C LEU A 44 15.96 7.08 9.26
N TYR A 45 15.92 7.59 10.50
CA TYR A 45 14.97 7.15 11.53
C TYR A 45 13.53 7.42 11.09
N GLN A 46 13.24 8.62 10.58
CA GLN A 46 11.90 9.00 10.13
C GLN A 46 11.43 8.13 8.96
N LEU A 47 12.19 8.08 7.86
CA LEU A 47 11.86 7.30 6.68
C LEU A 47 11.85 5.81 6.98
N GLY A 48 12.79 5.32 7.79
CA GLY A 48 12.86 3.92 8.20
C GLY A 48 11.62 3.47 8.98
N ARG A 49 11.04 4.34 9.80
CA ARG A 49 9.77 4.05 10.50
C ARG A 49 8.61 4.00 9.52
N MET A 50 8.56 4.97 8.59
CA MET A 50 7.51 5.07 7.58
C MET A 50 7.55 3.93 6.55
N ALA A 51 8.71 3.38 6.22
CA ALA A 51 8.86 2.30 5.25
C ALA A 51 8.01 1.05 5.59
N SER A 52 7.82 0.79 6.88
CA SER A 52 7.03 -0.34 7.39
C SER A 52 5.52 -0.07 7.53
N ARG A 53 5.06 1.14 7.20
CA ARG A 53 3.64 1.52 7.22
C ARG A 53 3.01 1.28 5.84
N SER A 54 1.95 0.48 5.82
CA SER A 54 1.16 0.21 4.62
C SER A 54 -0.24 0.81 4.77
N GLY A 55 -0.82 1.25 3.65
CA GLY A 55 -2.25 1.52 3.55
C GLY A 55 -2.91 0.29 2.97
N ARG A 56 -3.99 -0.20 3.59
CA ARG A 56 -4.72 -1.36 3.08
C ARG A 56 -6.00 -0.90 2.40
N LEU A 57 -6.22 -1.36 1.18
CA LEU A 57 -7.50 -1.22 0.50
C LEU A 57 -8.53 -2.12 1.19
N ALA A 58 -9.55 -1.50 1.76
CA ALA A 58 -10.74 -2.18 2.24
C ALA A 58 -11.88 -1.89 1.24
N VAL A 59 -12.28 -2.90 0.49
CA VAL A 59 -13.39 -2.84 -0.47
C VAL A 59 -14.60 -3.53 0.16
N HIS A 60 -15.79 -2.98 -0.05
CA HIS A 60 -17.03 -3.60 0.40
C HIS A 60 -17.42 -4.77 -0.53
N ASP A 61 -16.96 -5.99 -0.24
CA ASP A 61 -17.26 -7.16 -1.06
C ASP A 61 -18.53 -7.93 -0.63
N ALA A 62 -19.20 -7.52 0.45
CA ALA A 62 -20.35 -8.23 1.01
C ALA A 62 -21.47 -8.46 -0.02
N THR A 63 -21.79 -7.44 -0.82
CA THR A 63 -22.83 -7.51 -1.86
C THR A 63 -22.50 -8.55 -2.94
N ILE A 64 -21.24 -8.63 -3.39
CA ILE A 64 -20.86 -9.65 -4.39
C ILE A 64 -20.79 -11.04 -3.79
N GLN A 65 -20.35 -11.19 -2.55
CA GLN A 65 -20.31 -12.48 -1.88
C GLN A 65 -21.74 -13.03 -1.76
N GLN A 66 -22.71 -12.17 -1.43
CA GLN A 66 -24.13 -12.53 -1.44
C GLN A 66 -24.62 -12.90 -2.85
N LEU A 67 -24.28 -12.13 -3.88
CA LEU A 67 -24.66 -12.43 -5.27
C LEU A 67 -24.05 -13.74 -5.78
N LYS A 68 -22.82 -14.07 -5.38
CA LYS A 68 -22.16 -15.35 -5.69
C LYS A 68 -22.85 -16.51 -4.97
N ASN A 69 -23.07 -16.39 -3.66
CA ASN A 69 -23.63 -17.47 -2.83
C ASN A 69 -25.10 -17.75 -3.11
N SER A 70 -25.89 -16.74 -3.49
CA SER A 70 -27.31 -16.89 -3.85
C SER A 70 -27.52 -17.35 -5.30
N GLY A 71 -26.46 -17.46 -6.10
CA GLY A 71 -26.59 -17.62 -7.55
C GLY A 71 -27.17 -16.39 -8.27
N GLY A 72 -27.30 -15.25 -7.57
CA GLY A 72 -27.85 -13.99 -8.07
C GLY A 72 -27.14 -13.43 -9.30
N LEU A 73 -25.85 -13.75 -9.50
CA LEU A 73 -25.13 -13.42 -10.74
C LEU A 73 -25.81 -13.99 -11.99
N ARG A 74 -26.45 -15.17 -11.91
CA ARG A 74 -27.21 -15.76 -13.04
C ARG A 74 -28.51 -15.00 -13.34
N LEU A 75 -29.00 -14.20 -12.41
CA LEU A 75 -30.21 -13.39 -12.55
C LEU A 75 -29.92 -12.06 -13.26
N ILE A 76 -28.65 -11.66 -13.40
CA ILE A 76 -28.22 -10.49 -14.16
C ILE A 76 -28.42 -10.78 -15.65
N ARG A 77 -29.56 -10.33 -16.19
CA ARG A 77 -29.99 -10.60 -17.56
C ARG A 77 -29.04 -10.07 -18.64
N LYS A 78 -28.21 -9.09 -18.30
CA LYS A 78 -27.28 -8.42 -19.21
C LYS A 78 -25.90 -9.06 -19.05
N GLU A 79 -25.56 -9.98 -19.95
CA GLU A 79 -24.30 -10.72 -19.93
C GLU A 79 -23.08 -9.79 -19.82
N LYS A 80 -23.09 -8.67 -20.56
CA LYS A 80 -22.03 -7.65 -20.51
C LYS A 80 -21.83 -7.07 -19.10
N ALA A 81 -22.92 -6.74 -18.41
CA ALA A 81 -22.86 -6.23 -17.04
C ALA A 81 -22.36 -7.32 -16.07
N SER A 82 -22.86 -8.56 -16.21
CA SER A 82 -22.40 -9.67 -15.37
C SER A 82 -20.90 -9.93 -15.54
N LYS A 83 -20.38 -9.90 -16.77
CA LYS A 83 -18.96 -10.11 -17.04
C LYS A 83 -18.09 -8.98 -16.45
N ALA A 84 -18.50 -7.73 -16.65
CA ALA A 84 -17.79 -6.57 -16.10
C ALA A 84 -17.76 -6.59 -14.55
N ILE A 85 -18.86 -7.00 -13.91
CA ILE A 85 -18.91 -7.20 -12.44
C ILE A 85 -17.87 -8.25 -12.02
N ILE A 86 -17.84 -9.42 -12.68
CA ILE A 86 -16.89 -10.49 -12.34
C ILE A 86 -15.44 -10.02 -12.54
N GLU A 87 -15.15 -9.33 -13.64
CA GLU A 87 -13.81 -8.80 -13.93
C GLU A 87 -13.36 -7.78 -12.88
N TYR A 88 -14.24 -6.88 -12.45
CA TYR A 88 -13.97 -5.94 -11.35
C TYR A 88 -13.54 -6.66 -10.07
N TYR A 89 -14.30 -7.67 -9.64
CA TYR A 89 -13.97 -8.40 -8.41
C TYR A 89 -12.76 -9.33 -8.54
N ASN A 90 -12.44 -9.82 -9.74
CA ASN A 90 -11.20 -10.58 -9.96
C ASN A 90 -9.95 -9.71 -9.75
N ARG A 91 -10.03 -8.40 -10.00
CA ARG A 91 -8.93 -7.46 -9.72
C ARG A 91 -8.64 -7.35 -8.23
N LEU A 92 -9.67 -7.42 -7.38
CA LEU A 92 -9.50 -7.43 -5.92
C LEU A 92 -8.69 -8.65 -5.45
N VAL A 93 -8.89 -9.82 -6.07
CA VAL A 93 -8.10 -11.02 -5.75
C VAL A 93 -6.61 -10.79 -6.01
N PHE A 94 -6.27 -10.16 -7.13
CA PHE A 94 -4.89 -9.83 -7.46
C PHE A 94 -4.29 -8.78 -6.51
N ILE A 95 -5.06 -7.74 -6.15
CA ILE A 95 -4.63 -6.73 -5.16
C ILE A 95 -4.38 -7.38 -3.80
N ASN A 96 -5.28 -8.24 -3.33
CA ASN A 96 -5.11 -8.98 -2.06
C ASN A 96 -3.85 -9.86 -2.08
N TYR A 97 -3.53 -10.47 -3.22
CA TYR A 97 -2.30 -11.23 -3.39
C TYR A 97 -1.05 -10.34 -3.26
N LEU A 98 -1.04 -9.17 -3.90
CA LEU A 98 0.06 -8.21 -3.78
C LEU A 98 0.19 -7.64 -2.36
N GLN A 99 -0.92 -7.36 -1.68
CA GLN A 99 -0.90 -6.90 -0.28
C GLN A 99 -0.30 -7.97 0.65
N LYS A 100 -0.56 -9.25 0.39
CA LYS A 100 0.06 -10.33 1.15
C LYS A 100 1.58 -10.40 0.94
N ILE A 101 2.04 -10.21 -0.30
CA ILE A 101 3.48 -10.10 -0.59
C ILE A 101 4.07 -8.92 0.17
N GLU A 102 3.41 -7.76 0.16
CA GLU A 102 3.85 -6.57 0.89
C GLU A 102 3.95 -6.84 2.40
N ASP A 103 2.95 -7.52 2.99
CA ASP A 103 2.94 -7.88 4.41
C ASP A 103 4.17 -8.74 4.78
N ASP A 104 4.52 -9.72 3.94
CA ASP A 104 5.70 -10.58 4.12
C ASP A 104 7.01 -9.79 3.97
N GLU A 105 7.13 -8.93 2.96
CA GLU A 105 8.31 -8.07 2.74
C GLU A 105 8.50 -7.07 3.88
N ILE A 106 7.43 -6.46 4.38
CA ILE A 106 7.45 -5.55 5.53
C ILE A 106 7.90 -6.30 6.79
N MET A 107 7.46 -7.54 6.97
CA MET A 107 7.88 -8.34 8.13
C MET A 107 9.39 -8.60 8.12
N GLU A 108 9.94 -8.97 6.96
CA GLU A 108 11.39 -9.14 6.79
C GLU A 108 12.16 -7.82 6.98
N TYR A 109 11.63 -6.72 6.45
CA TYR A 109 12.15 -5.38 6.70
C TYR A 109 12.19 -5.05 8.21
N ARG A 110 11.09 -5.28 8.94
CA ARG A 110 11.00 -4.99 10.38
C ARG A 110 12.01 -5.80 11.18
N LYS A 111 12.24 -7.07 10.83
CA LYS A 111 13.25 -7.91 11.49
C LYS A 111 14.66 -7.35 11.33
N LEU A 112 15.02 -6.87 10.14
CA LEU A 112 16.35 -6.31 9.92
C LEU A 112 16.48 -4.87 10.47
N ALA A 113 15.39 -4.11 10.48
CA ALA A 113 15.37 -2.74 10.97
C ALA A 113 15.77 -2.66 12.46
N THR A 114 15.53 -3.69 13.26
CA THR A 114 15.95 -3.74 14.68
C THR A 114 17.47 -3.79 14.86
N ASP A 115 18.22 -4.22 13.84
CA ASP A 115 19.69 -4.24 13.87
C ASP A 115 20.28 -2.89 13.47
N VAL A 116 19.47 -1.97 12.92
CA VAL A 116 19.90 -0.69 12.35
C VAL A 116 19.43 0.50 13.19
N PHE A 117 18.18 0.50 13.65
CA PHE A 117 17.58 1.64 14.36
C PHE A 117 17.53 1.40 15.87
N HIS A 118 18.01 2.37 16.65
CA HIS A 118 17.96 2.31 18.10
C HIS A 118 16.50 2.33 18.60
N PRO A 119 16.04 1.33 19.37
CA PRO A 119 14.63 1.13 19.66
C PRO A 119 13.98 2.28 20.43
N VAL A 120 14.71 2.90 21.37
CA VAL A 120 14.19 4.05 22.14
C VAL A 120 13.93 5.26 21.24
N ILE A 121 14.84 5.56 20.32
CA ILE A 121 14.72 6.68 19.37
C ILE A 121 13.62 6.37 18.36
N PHE A 122 13.59 5.13 17.86
CA PHE A 122 12.59 4.67 16.90
C PHE A 122 11.16 4.64 17.48
N ASN A 123 11.02 4.49 18.80
CA ASN A 123 9.74 4.63 19.50
C ASN A 123 9.38 6.09 19.76
N SER A 124 10.34 6.93 20.17
CA SER A 124 10.08 8.33 20.53
C SER A 124 9.65 9.23 19.36
N ILE A 125 9.85 8.78 18.12
CA ILE A 125 9.43 9.50 16.91
C ILE A 125 7.98 9.24 16.51
N VAL A 126 7.27 8.40 17.26
CA VAL A 126 5.82 8.17 17.07
C VAL A 126 5.08 9.09 18.03
N VAL A 127 4.22 9.95 17.50
CA VAL A 127 3.32 10.80 18.29
C VAL A 127 2.17 9.93 18.80
N GLU A 128 1.93 9.87 20.10
CA GLU A 128 0.96 8.93 20.68
C GLU A 128 -0.48 9.29 20.33
N GLU A 129 -0.78 10.58 20.19
CA GLU A 129 -2.13 11.11 20.00
C GLU A 129 -2.73 10.76 18.63
N ASP A 130 -1.91 10.84 17.58
CA ASP A 130 -2.36 10.67 16.19
C ASP A 130 -1.57 9.61 15.41
N ASN A 131 -0.62 8.95 16.06
CA ASN A 131 0.27 7.97 15.47
C ASN A 131 1.08 8.55 14.29
N SER A 132 1.29 9.87 14.19
CA SER A 132 2.15 10.47 13.16
C SER A 132 3.63 10.19 13.44
N ILE A 133 4.48 10.31 12.41
CA ILE A 133 5.94 10.14 12.54
C ILE A 133 6.63 11.49 12.37
N ILE A 134 7.37 11.88 13.40
CA ILE A 134 8.22 13.08 13.39
C ILE A 134 9.69 12.70 13.21
N ALA A 135 10.52 13.66 12.81
CA ALA A 135 11.97 13.46 12.83
C ALA A 135 12.47 13.54 14.29
N PRO A 136 13.44 12.71 14.69
CA PRO A 136 14.06 12.85 16.01
C PRO A 136 14.91 14.14 16.05
N ALA A 137 15.11 14.68 17.25
CA ALA A 137 15.97 15.85 17.42
C ALA A 137 17.44 15.54 17.09
N GLY A 138 18.12 16.50 16.44
CA GLY A 138 19.54 16.38 16.11
C GLY A 138 19.83 15.40 14.97
N ASN A 139 20.92 14.64 15.10
CA ASN A 139 21.33 13.63 14.12
C ASN A 139 21.73 12.33 14.84
N PRO A 140 20.76 11.57 15.37
CA PRO A 140 21.06 10.37 16.14
C PRO A 140 21.75 9.31 15.28
N ALA A 141 22.75 8.66 15.85
CA ALA A 141 23.46 7.59 15.17
C ALA A 141 22.56 6.34 14.98
N LEU A 142 22.80 5.60 13.90
CA LEU A 142 22.31 4.23 13.75
C LEU A 142 23.06 3.29 14.70
N LEU A 143 22.50 2.11 14.98
CA LEU A 143 23.15 1.05 15.74
C LEU A 143 24.38 0.48 15.02
N THR A 144 24.37 0.52 13.68
CA THR A 144 25.47 0.03 12.85
C THR A 144 25.62 0.86 11.58
N TYR A 145 26.84 0.89 11.06
CA TYR A 145 27.19 1.42 9.74
C TYR A 145 27.90 0.39 8.87
N ASP A 146 27.77 -0.90 9.20
CA ASP A 146 28.26 -1.99 8.36
C ASP A 146 27.55 -1.95 6.99
N PRO A 147 28.27 -1.72 5.88
CA PRO A 147 27.68 -1.67 4.55
C PRO A 147 26.87 -2.91 4.20
N LYS A 148 27.25 -4.09 4.69
CA LYS A 148 26.51 -5.33 4.43
C LYS A 148 25.11 -5.30 5.03
N VAL A 149 24.97 -4.77 6.25
CA VAL A 149 23.67 -4.65 6.92
C VAL A 149 22.82 -3.57 6.26
N LEU A 150 23.42 -2.40 5.99
CA LEU A 150 22.73 -1.28 5.35
C LEU A 150 22.24 -1.61 3.94
N TYR A 151 23.06 -2.28 3.12
CA TYR A 151 22.66 -2.71 1.78
C TYR A 151 21.59 -3.79 1.80
N LYS A 152 21.62 -4.70 2.78
CA LYS A 152 20.54 -5.68 2.95
C LYS A 152 19.22 -4.99 3.30
N LEU A 153 19.24 -4.00 4.19
CA LEU A 153 18.06 -3.20 4.51
C LEU A 153 17.57 -2.41 3.30
N ALA A 154 18.48 -1.77 2.56
CA ALA A 154 18.16 -1.07 1.32
C ALA A 154 17.52 -2.00 0.28
N GLY A 155 18.03 -3.23 0.15
CA GLY A 155 17.43 -4.26 -0.70
C GLY A 155 15.97 -4.56 -0.32
N LEU A 156 15.69 -4.75 0.97
CA LEU A 156 14.31 -4.94 1.47
C LEU A 156 13.42 -3.72 1.22
N VAL A 157 13.95 -2.50 1.39
CA VAL A 157 13.22 -1.26 1.04
C VAL A 157 12.88 -1.22 -0.46
N SER A 158 13.78 -1.68 -1.33
CA SER A 158 13.55 -1.77 -2.77
C SER A 158 12.42 -2.73 -3.12
N TYR A 159 12.36 -3.91 -2.48
CA TYR A 159 11.26 -4.86 -2.65
C TYR A 159 9.91 -4.24 -2.26
N VAL A 160 9.81 -3.71 -1.04
CA VAL A 160 8.59 -3.04 -0.55
C VAL A 160 8.16 -1.90 -1.49
N ARG A 161 9.10 -1.07 -1.95
CA ARG A 161 8.84 0.01 -2.92
C ARG A 161 8.22 -0.53 -4.21
N ASN A 162 8.81 -1.57 -4.79
CA ASN A 162 8.37 -2.12 -6.07
C ASN A 162 7.00 -2.80 -5.95
N THR A 163 6.74 -3.50 -4.85
CA THR A 163 5.42 -4.07 -4.58
C THR A 163 4.35 -2.99 -4.43
N ARG A 164 4.65 -1.89 -3.72
CA ARG A 164 3.75 -0.73 -3.61
C ARG A 164 3.48 -0.03 -4.95
N LEU A 165 4.48 0.06 -5.83
CA LEU A 165 4.28 0.54 -7.20
C LEU A 165 3.32 -0.38 -7.97
N GLY A 166 3.49 -1.70 -7.84
CA GLY A 166 2.57 -2.70 -8.41
C GLY A 166 1.13 -2.54 -7.88
N LEU A 167 0.99 -2.36 -6.56
CA LEU A 167 -0.31 -2.10 -5.92
C LEU A 167 -0.97 -0.82 -6.44
N ALA A 168 -0.23 0.30 -6.52
CA ALA A 168 -0.75 1.56 -7.04
C ALA A 168 -1.26 1.43 -8.49
N ASN A 169 -0.54 0.67 -9.33
CA ASN A 169 -0.95 0.42 -10.70
C ASN A 169 -2.19 -0.48 -10.77
N ALA A 170 -2.20 -1.59 -10.04
CA ALA A 170 -3.35 -2.51 -10.00
C ALA A 170 -4.62 -1.84 -9.48
N GLU A 171 -4.49 -0.99 -8.46
CA GLU A 171 -5.59 -0.19 -7.90
C GLU A 171 -6.04 0.91 -8.87
N THR A 172 -5.13 1.52 -9.62
CA THR A 172 -5.50 2.47 -10.69
C THR A 172 -6.35 1.79 -11.76
N GLU A 173 -5.98 0.58 -12.18
CA GLU A 173 -6.80 -0.20 -13.12
C GLU A 173 -8.15 -0.60 -12.52
N MET A 174 -8.19 -0.97 -11.23
CA MET A 174 -9.44 -1.27 -10.53
C MET A 174 -10.36 -0.06 -10.44
N LYS A 175 -9.81 1.14 -10.20
CA LYS A 175 -10.57 2.40 -10.20
C LYS A 175 -11.20 2.65 -11.56
N THR A 176 -10.44 2.51 -12.65
CA THR A 176 -10.97 2.66 -14.01
C THR A 176 -12.10 1.64 -14.25
N ALA A 177 -11.90 0.38 -13.87
CA ALA A 177 -12.91 -0.66 -14.01
C ALA A 177 -14.19 -0.36 -13.19
N ALA A 178 -14.08 0.22 -11.99
CA ALA A 178 -15.24 0.65 -11.20
C ALA A 178 -16.04 1.74 -11.92
N LEU A 179 -15.34 2.77 -12.44
CA LEU A 179 -15.96 3.88 -13.16
C LEU A 179 -16.67 3.40 -14.44
N ASP A 180 -16.02 2.54 -15.21
CA ASP A 180 -16.60 1.94 -16.42
C ASP A 180 -17.81 1.07 -16.08
N LEU A 181 -17.75 0.32 -14.98
CA LEU A 181 -18.86 -0.51 -14.51
C LEU A 181 -20.07 0.33 -14.09
N ILE A 182 -19.85 1.44 -13.39
CA ILE A 182 -20.92 2.39 -13.04
C ILE A 182 -21.62 2.88 -14.32
N VAL A 183 -20.86 3.34 -15.31
CA VAL A 183 -21.38 3.83 -16.59
C VAL A 183 -22.17 2.73 -17.31
N LEU A 184 -21.63 1.51 -17.35
CA LEU A 184 -22.27 0.37 -18.00
C LEU A 184 -23.60 -0.01 -17.33
N ILE A 185 -23.64 -0.07 -15.99
CA ILE A 185 -24.86 -0.40 -15.25
C ILE A 185 -25.94 0.66 -15.49
N LYS A 186 -25.59 1.94 -15.38
CA LYS A 186 -26.53 3.05 -15.66
C LYS A 186 -27.12 2.95 -17.06
N LYS A 187 -26.28 2.65 -18.06
CA LYS A 187 -26.70 2.47 -19.45
C LYS A 187 -27.60 1.25 -19.66
N GLU A 188 -27.22 0.08 -19.15
CA GLU A 188 -27.93 -1.19 -19.41
C GLU A 188 -29.25 -1.33 -18.64
N TYR A 189 -29.40 -0.60 -17.52
CA TYR A 189 -30.57 -0.66 -16.65
C TYR A 189 -31.37 0.65 -16.59
N HIS A 190 -30.96 1.68 -17.34
CA HIS A 190 -31.63 2.99 -17.38
C HIS A 190 -31.79 3.63 -15.99
N ILE A 191 -30.75 3.51 -15.17
CA ILE A 191 -30.70 4.07 -13.82
C ILE A 191 -29.85 5.35 -13.87
N GLU A 192 -30.32 6.42 -13.24
CA GLU A 192 -29.60 7.71 -13.17
C GLU A 192 -28.34 7.68 -12.32
#